data_AF-A0A1C5YCQ4-F1
#
_entry.id   AF-A0A1C5YCQ4-F1
#
_cell.length_a   1.000
_cell.length_b   1.000
_cell.length_c   1.000
_cell.angle_alpha   90.00
_cell.angle_beta   90.00
_cell.angle_gamma   90.00
#
_symmetry.space_group_name_H-M   'P 1'
#
loop_
_entity.id
_entity.type
_entity.pdbx_description
1 polymer ?
#
loop_
_entity_poly.entity_id
_entity_poly.type
_entity_poly.pdbx_seq_one_letter_code
_entity_poly.pdbx_strand_id
1 'polypeptide(L)' 'MKKEEIFEYVQKQYGTIPEYLWSKLSDSAVLRHKNGKWYAVIMTVEKSKLGLEGKEPVDIMDMSYDLIDGAGRKEYK' A
#
# COMPACT_ATOMS: atom_id res chain seq x y z
N MET A 1 1.13 -8.92 11.26
CA MET A 1 1.87 -8.69 10.01
C MET A 1 2.46 -7.30 10.10
N LYS A 2 3.78 -7.16 9.92
CA LYS A 2 4.50 -5.88 10.03
C LYS A 2 4.78 -5.29 8.65
N LYS A 3 5.01 -3.98 8.58
CA LYS A 3 5.31 -3.28 7.32
C LYS A 3 6.50 -3.88 6.57
N GLU A 4 7.51 -4.33 7.30
CA GLU A 4 8.72 -4.94 6.74
C GLU A 4 8.40 -6.24 5.99
N GLU A 5 7.51 -7.08 6.54
CA GLU A 5 7.08 -8.34 5.90
C GLU A 5 6.35 -8.06 4.58
N ILE A 6 5.55 -6.99 4.53
CA ILE A 6 4.86 -6.56 3.31
C ILE A 6 5.88 -6.09 2.27
N PHE A 7 6.87 -5.30 2.66
CA PHE A 7 7.92 -4.81 1.75
C PHE A 7 8.75 -5.95 1.16
N GLU A 8 9.16 -6.93 1.99
CA GLU A 8 9.85 -8.12 1.51
C GLU A 8 8.99 -8.94 0.55
N TYR A 9 7.70 -9.11 0.87
CA TYR A 9 6.77 -9.83 0.02
C TYR A 9 6.61 -9.16 -1.36
N VAL A 10 6.37 -7.84 -1.41
CA VAL A 10 6.15 -7.16 -2.69
C VAL A 10 7.43 -7.04 -3.52
N GLN A 11 8.59 -6.94 -2.87
CA GLN A 11 9.87 -7.02 -3.55
C GLN A 11 10.09 -8.42 -4.15
N LYS A 12 9.80 -9.48 -3.40
CA LYS A 12 9.99 -10.86 -3.86
C LYS A 12 9.00 -11.27 -4.96
N GLN A 13 7.73 -10.87 -4.84
CA GLN A 13 6.67 -11.28 -5.78
C GLN A 13 6.62 -10.39 -7.03
N TYR A 14 6.70 -9.06 -6.85
CA TYR A 14 6.46 -8.10 -7.93
C TYR A 14 7.74 -7.37 -8.37
N GLY A 15 8.86 -7.52 -7.63
CA GLY A 15 10.08 -6.74 -7.88
C GLY A 15 9.89 -5.25 -7.60
N THR A 16 8.86 -4.88 -6.83
CA THR A 16 8.54 -3.49 -6.53
C THR A 16 9.33 -3.01 -5.32
N ILE A 17 9.93 -1.83 -5.47
CA ILE A 17 10.62 -1.13 -4.39
C ILE A 17 9.65 -0.07 -3.83
N PRO A 18 9.50 0.05 -2.50
CA PRO A 18 8.68 1.10 -1.91
C PRO A 18 9.26 2.50 -2.18
N GLU A 19 8.42 3.43 -2.64
CA GLU A 19 8.78 4.83 -2.89
C GLU A 19 8.26 5.74 -1.77
N TYR A 20 9.12 6.59 -1.19
CA TYR A 20 8.77 7.52 -0.12
C TYR A 20 8.61 8.94 -0.68
N LEU A 21 7.37 9.32 -1.00
CA LEU A 21 7.08 10.56 -1.73
C LEU A 21 6.87 11.77 -0.83
N TRP A 22 6.60 11.56 0.46
CA TRP A 22 6.27 12.62 1.40
C TRP A 22 7.43 12.89 2.35
N SER A 23 8.06 14.05 2.22
CA SER A 23 9.18 14.47 3.09
C SER A 23 8.81 14.61 4.57
N LYS A 24 7.52 14.84 4.88
CA LYS A 24 7.00 14.97 6.25
C LYS A 24 6.51 13.65 6.85
N LEU A 25 6.34 12.60 6.04
CA LEU A 25 5.84 11.30 6.48
C LEU A 25 6.86 10.24 6.09
N SER A 26 7.90 10.11 6.91
CA SER A 26 8.99 9.12 6.70
C SER A 26 8.50 7.68 6.66
N ASP A 27 7.33 7.40 7.26
CA ASP A 27 6.77 6.06 7.35
C ASP A 27 5.74 5.74 6.25
N SER A 28 5.48 6.67 5.33
CA SER A 28 4.54 6.45 4.23
C SER A 28 5.26 6.04 2.95
N ALA A 29 4.90 4.88 2.42
CA ALA A 29 5.48 4.29 1.23
C ALA A 29 4.43 4.00 0.17
N VAL A 30 4.76 4.26 -1.08
CA VAL A 30 3.94 3.95 -2.26
C VAL A 30 4.53 2.75 -2.98
N LEU A 31 3.66 1.83 -3.39
CA LEU A 31 4.02 0.72 -4.24
C LEU A 31 3.54 0.96 -5.67
N ARG A 32 4.45 0.78 -6.62
CA ARG A 32 4.26 1.17 -8.02
C ARG A 32 4.57 0.00 -8.94
N HIS A 33 3.74 -0.16 -9.97
CA HIS A 33 4.04 -1.08 -11.05
C HIS A 33 5.15 -0.52 -11.94
N LYS A 34 5.79 -1.39 -12.73
CA LYS A 34 6.76 -0.98 -13.75
C LYS A 34 6.23 0.07 -14.74
N ASN A 35 4.92 0.12 -14.94
CA ASN A 35 4.26 1.12 -15.81
C ASN A 35 4.08 2.51 -15.15
N GLY A 36 4.53 2.70 -13.91
CA GLY A 36 4.43 3.97 -13.19
C GLY A 36 3.10 4.21 -12.46
N LYS A 37 2.12 3.31 -12.54
CA LYS A 37 0.87 3.42 -11.78
C LYS A 37 1.03 2.91 -10.36
N TRP A 38 0.46 3.62 -9.40
CA TRP A 38 0.38 3.19 -8.00
C TRP A 38 -0.70 2.13 -7.86
N TYR A 39 -0.42 1.11 -7.05
CA TYR A 39 -1.39 0.06 -6.74
C TYR A 39 -1.61 -0.13 -5.25
N ALA A 40 -0.68 0.34 -4.41
CA ALA A 40 -0.88 0.37 -2.97
C ALA A 40 -0.13 1.55 -2.33
N VAL A 41 -0.64 1.99 -1.19
CA VAL A 41 -0.01 2.97 -0.31
C VAL A 41 -0.03 2.41 1.10
N ILE A 42 1.13 2.36 1.73
CA ILE A 42 1.34 1.93 3.10
C ILE A 42 1.62 3.18 3.92
N MET A 43 0.87 3.41 4.98
CA MET A 43 1.04 4.60 5.82
C MET A 43 0.62 4.34 7.26
N THR A 44 1.18 5.10 8.19
CA THR A 44 0.78 5.10 9.59
C THR A 44 -0.18 6.27 9.84
N VAL A 45 -1.38 5.98 10.31
CA VAL A 45 -2.41 6.99 10.63
C VAL A 45 -2.96 6.79 12.03
N GLU A 46 -3.47 7.84 12.66
CA GLU A 46 -4.19 7.68 13.93
C GLU A 46 -5.50 6.93 13.73
N LYS A 47 -5.85 6.06 14.68
CA LYS A 47 -7.16 5.37 14.74
C LYS A 47 -8.35 6.32 14.56
N SER A 48 -8.28 7.51 15.16
CA SER A 48 -9.27 8.57 15.04
C SER A 48 -9.61 8.95 13.59
N LYS A 49 -8.60 8.95 12.70
CA LYS A 49 -8.79 9.25 11.26
C LYS A 49 -9.54 8.16 10.50
N LEU A 50 -9.59 6.95 11.07
CA LEU A 50 -10.32 5.80 10.54
C LEU A 50 -11.71 5.64 11.19
N GLY A 51 -12.11 6.57 12.06
CA GLY A 51 -13.35 6.46 12.85
C GLY A 51 -13.27 5.42 13.98
N LEU A 52 -12.07 4.96 14.33
CA LEU A 52 -11.83 4.06 15.46
C LEU A 52 -11.51 4.87 16.72
N GLU A 53 -11.85 4.32 17.88
CA GLU A 53 -11.52 4.95 19.16
C GLU A 53 -10.02 4.92 19.44
N GLY A 54 -9.52 6.04 19.97
CA GLY A 54 -8.12 6.23 20.35
C GLY A 54 -7.31 7.08 19.36
N LYS A 55 -6.14 7.53 19.82
CA LYS A 55 -5.17 8.30 19.02
C LYS A 55 -3.91 7.51 18.69
N GLU A 56 -3.90 6.24 19.05
CA GLU A 56 -2.77 5.37 18.77
C GLU A 56 -2.54 5.27 17.25
N PRO A 57 -1.29 5.40 16.79
CA PRO A 57 -0.94 5.21 15.40
C PRO A 57 -1.15 3.74 15.02
N VAL A 58 -1.71 3.52 13.84
CA VAL A 58 -1.90 2.20 13.23
C VAL A 58 -1.39 2.22 11.80
N ASP A 59 -0.72 1.15 11.42
CA ASP A 59 -0.30 0.94 10.03
C ASP A 59 -1.49 0.48 9.21
N ILE A 60 -1.72 1.16 8.09
CA ILE A 60 -2.73 0.82 7.10
C ILE A 60 -2.08 0.61 5.74
N MET A 61 -2.72 -0.23 4.94
CA MET A 61 -2.39 -0.41 3.53
C MET A 61 -3.66 -0.15 2.72
N ASP A 62 -3.66 0.91 1.94
CA ASP A 62 -4.68 1.17 0.93
C ASP A 62 -4.24 0.51 -0.38
N MET A 63 -5.12 -0.26 -1.00
CA MET A 63 -4.80 -1.05 -2.20
C MET A 63 -5.89 -0.93 -3.25
N SER A 64 -5.49 -0.67 -4.49
CA SER A 64 -6.39 -0.69 -5.64
C SER A 64 -6.35 -2.05 -6.31
N TYR A 65 -7.51 -2.73 -6.36
CA TYR A 65 -7.68 -4.02 -7.02
C TYR A 65 -7.55 -3.93 -8.55
N ASP A 66 -7.63 -2.74 -9.12
CA ASP A 66 -7.72 -2.53 -10.57
C ASP A 66 -6.39 -2.78 -11.31
N LEU A 67 -5.30 -3.07 -10.58
CA LEU A 67 -3.95 -3.15 -11.13
C LEU A 67 -3.11 -4.35 -10.67
N ILE A 68 -3.56 -5.09 -9.64
CA ILE A 68 -2.86 -6.30 -9.17
C ILE A 68 -2.96 -7.42 -10.21
N ASP A 69 -4.02 -7.38 -11.02
CA ASP A 69 -4.31 -8.39 -12.01
C ASP A 69 -3.99 -7.91 -13.44
N GLY A 70 -2.82 -8.34 -13.92
CA GLY A 70 -2.72 -8.87 -15.28
C GLY A 70 -3.55 -10.16 -15.48
N ALA A 71 -4.36 -10.56 -14.49
CA ALA A 71 -5.26 -11.70 -14.50
C ALA A 71 -6.73 -11.25 -14.61
N GLY A 72 -7.16 -10.89 -15.82
CA GLY A 72 -8.56 -11.00 -16.24
C GLY A 72 -9.59 -10.17 -15.47
N ARG A 73 -9.97 -9.02 -16.04
CA ARG A 73 -11.39 -8.65 -16.08
C ARG A 73 -12.15 -9.81 -16.73
N LYS A 74 -12.75 -10.69 -15.92
CA LYS A 74 -14.00 -11.31 -16.35
C LYS A 74 -15.09 -10.31 -16.04
N GLU A 75 -15.50 -9.60 -17.08
CA GLU A 75 -16.78 -8.90 -17.09
C GLU A 75 -17.86 -9.92 -16.71
N TYR A 76 -18.46 -9.77 -15.55
CA TYR A 76 -19.76 -10.37 -15.30
C TYR A 76 -20.78 -9.50 -16.04
N LYS A 77 -21.20 -9.98 -17.21
CA LYS A 77 -22.47 -9.59 -17.83
C LYS A 77 -23.61 -10.33 -17.17
#